data_AF-A0A4D8PGN1-F1
#
_entry.id   AF-A0A4D8PGN1-F1
#
_cell.length_a   1.000
_cell.length_b   1.000
_cell.length_c   1.000
_cell.angle_alpha   90.00
_cell.angle_beta   90.00
_cell.angle_gamma   90.00
#
_symmetry.space_group_name_H-M   'P 1'
#
loop_
_entity.id
_entity.type
_entity.pdbx_description
1 polymer ?
#
loop_
_entity_poly.entity_id
_entity_poly.type
_entity_poly.pdbx_seq_one_letter_code
_entity_poly.pdbx_strand_id
1 'polypeptide(L)'
;MTHLADLPVWAAIPVALLLLLGASLALIGSIGFVRLRSFYERVHAPTLGTTMGIGSVLLASMLCFTVLQSRLVLHEILIAIFMVVTTPITLMLLARAALYRDRSEGSDDVPAAPPAQTTAPSATDAAPPV
;
A
#
# COMPACT_ATOMS: atom_id res chain seq x y z
N MET A 1 -32.02 0.68 -19.09
CA MET A 1 -31.05 1.79 -18.89
C MET A 1 -31.49 2.78 -17.79
N THR A 2 -32.51 2.45 -16.97
CA THR A 2 -33.13 3.35 -15.97
C THR A 2 -32.83 2.98 -14.51
N HIS A 3 -32.13 1.87 -14.24
CA HIS A 3 -31.93 1.33 -12.89
C HIS A 3 -31.05 2.23 -11.97
N LEU A 4 -30.30 3.17 -12.56
CA LEU A 4 -29.51 4.17 -11.82
C LEU A 4 -30.34 5.43 -11.47
N ALA A 5 -31.47 5.65 -12.17
CA ALA A 5 -32.35 6.79 -11.92
C ALA A 5 -33.33 6.54 -10.75
N ASP A 6 -33.55 5.27 -10.39
CA ASP A 6 -34.33 4.86 -9.21
C ASP A 6 -33.50 4.88 -7.92
N LEU A 7 -32.23 5.29 -7.96
CA LEU A 7 -31.44 5.50 -6.75
C LEU A 7 -32.11 6.60 -5.92
N PRO A 8 -32.57 6.29 -4.70
CA PRO A 8 -33.12 7.29 -3.82
C PRO A 8 -32.07 8.37 -3.58
N VAL A 9 -32.46 9.64 -3.69
CA VAL A 9 -31.55 10.78 -3.51
C VAL A 9 -30.84 10.72 -2.16
N TRP A 10 -31.51 10.17 -1.13
CA TRP A 10 -30.92 9.98 0.20
C TRP A 10 -29.76 8.98 0.23
N ALA A 11 -29.69 8.02 -0.69
CA ALA A 11 -28.59 7.06 -0.84
C ALA A 11 -27.51 7.56 -1.81
N ALA A 12 -27.89 8.34 -2.82
CA ALA A 12 -26.94 8.91 -3.78
C ALA A 12 -25.96 9.90 -3.11
N ILE A 13 -26.44 10.71 -2.16
CA ILE A 13 -25.62 11.70 -1.44
C ILE A 13 -24.43 11.05 -0.69
N PRO A 14 -24.63 10.06 0.21
CA PRO A 14 -23.51 9.44 0.92
C PRO A 14 -22.56 8.70 -0.02
N VAL A 15 -23.07 8.01 -1.05
CA VAL A 15 -22.23 7.34 -2.05
C VAL A 15 -21.32 8.34 -2.78
N ALA A 16 -21.87 9.46 -3.25
CA ALA A 16 -21.09 10.49 -3.92
C ALA A 16 -20.04 11.13 -2.99
N LEU A 17 -20.40 11.35 -1.71
CA LEU A 17 -19.50 11.91 -0.71
C LEU A 17 -18.34 10.96 -0.41
N LEU A 18 -18.61 9.66 -0.25
CA LEU A 18 -17.58 8.64 -0.06
C LEU A 18 -16.67 8.51 -1.29
N LEU A 19 -17.22 8.58 -2.50
CA LEU A 19 -16.42 8.56 -3.74
C LEU A 19 -15.52 9.79 -3.87
N LEU A 20 -16.03 10.98 -3.55
CA LEU A 20 -15.23 12.22 -3.51
C LEU A 20 -14.12 12.14 -2.46
N LEU A 21 -14.42 11.59 -1.29
CA LEU A 21 -13.43 11.30 -0.25
C LEU A 21 -12.36 10.36 -0.79
N GLY A 22 -12.75 9.22 -1.38
CA GLY A 22 -11.81 8.26 -1.97
C GLY A 22 -10.93 8.86 -3.07
N ALA A 23 -11.52 9.65 -3.98
CA ALA A 23 -10.80 10.32 -5.05
C ALA A 23 -9.83 11.38 -4.52
N SER A 24 -10.24 12.18 -3.54
CA SER A 24 -9.36 13.18 -2.92
C SER A 24 -8.20 12.53 -2.16
N LEU A 25 -8.41 11.41 -1.46
CA LEU A 25 -7.34 10.67 -0.81
C LEU A 25 -6.38 10.02 -1.81
N ALA A 26 -6.90 9.46 -2.92
CA ALA A 26 -6.06 8.95 -4.00
C ALA A 26 -5.21 10.07 -4.61
N LEU A 27 -5.79 11.26 -4.80
CA LEU A 27 -5.08 12.45 -5.29
C LEU A 27 -3.99 12.90 -4.30
N ILE A 28 -4.30 12.98 -3.00
CA ILE A 28 -3.34 13.33 -1.95
C ILE A 28 -2.20 12.30 -1.90
N GLY A 29 -2.53 11.00 -1.99
CA GLY A 29 -1.54 9.93 -2.03
C GLY A 29 -0.59 10.04 -3.24
N SER A 30 -1.12 10.40 -4.41
CA SER A 30 -0.33 10.65 -5.62
C SER A 30 0.56 11.90 -5.49
N ILE A 31 0.03 13.00 -4.94
CA ILE A 31 0.79 14.23 -4.69
C ILE A 31 1.91 13.98 -3.66
N GLY A 32 1.60 13.24 -2.58
CA GLY A 32 2.55 12.85 -1.56
C GLY A 32 3.68 11.98 -2.11
N PHE A 33 3.36 11.10 -3.08
CA PHE A 33 4.37 10.34 -3.80
C PHE A 33 5.32 11.26 -4.59
N VAL A 34 4.81 12.23 -5.35
CA VAL A 34 5.64 13.09 -6.22
C VAL A 34 6.52 14.06 -5.44
N ARG A 35 6.10 14.52 -4.25
CA ARG A 35 6.73 15.64 -3.53
C ARG A 35 7.91 15.26 -2.62
N LEU A 36 8.02 14.02 -2.13
CA LEU A 36 9.07 13.62 -1.15
C LEU A 36 10.39 13.25 -1.84
N ARG A 37 11.56 13.41 -1.19
CA ARG A 37 12.88 13.26 -1.87
C ARG A 37 13.49 11.86 -1.75
N SER A 38 13.10 11.07 -0.75
CA SER A 38 13.54 9.68 -0.52
C SER A 38 12.44 8.66 -0.79
N PHE A 39 12.78 7.52 -1.40
CA PHE A 39 11.86 6.43 -1.72
C PHE A 39 11.18 5.83 -0.46
N TYR A 40 11.87 5.83 0.67
CA TYR A 40 11.36 5.29 1.94
C TYR A 40 10.29 6.18 2.58
N GLU A 41 10.47 7.50 2.58
CA GLU A 41 9.42 8.44 3.01
C GLU A 41 8.23 8.43 2.03
N ARG A 42 8.51 8.26 0.73
CA ARG A 42 7.50 8.14 -0.33
C ARG A 42 6.61 6.91 -0.23
N VAL A 43 6.99 5.86 0.49
CA VAL A 43 6.17 4.65 0.58
C VAL A 43 5.03 4.83 1.61
N HIS A 44 5.22 5.65 2.64
CA HIS A 44 4.18 5.88 3.66
C HIS A 44 2.97 6.67 3.13
N ALA A 45 3.20 7.70 2.31
CA ALA A 45 2.12 8.57 1.81
C ALA A 45 1.12 7.86 0.87
N PRO A 46 1.54 7.06 -0.13
CA PRO A 46 0.65 6.28 -0.97
C PRO A 46 -0.07 5.18 -0.20
N THR A 47 0.59 4.53 0.76
CA THR A 47 -0.01 3.42 1.51
C THR A 47 -1.15 3.90 2.41
N LEU A 48 -1.00 5.06 3.04
CA LEU A 48 -2.09 5.72 3.78
C LEU A 48 -3.22 6.19 2.85
N GLY A 49 -2.88 6.74 1.69
CA GLY A 49 -3.88 7.21 0.71
C GLY A 49 -4.69 6.08 0.07
N THR A 50 -4.05 4.97 -0.31
CA THR A 50 -4.73 3.85 -0.98
C THR A 50 -5.55 3.00 -0.02
N THR A 51 -5.10 2.76 1.22
CA THR A 51 -5.86 1.98 2.21
C THR A 51 -7.17 2.65 2.60
N MET A 52 -7.14 3.94 2.92
CA MET A 52 -8.35 4.72 3.21
C MET A 52 -9.17 5.00 1.94
N GLY A 53 -8.54 5.27 0.79
CA GLY A 53 -9.20 5.52 -0.48
C GLY A 53 -10.00 4.31 -0.98
N ILE A 54 -9.36 3.15 -1.10
CA ILE A 54 -10.02 1.89 -1.48
C ILE A 54 -11.10 1.53 -0.45
N GLY A 55 -10.83 1.72 0.85
CA GLY A 55 -11.83 1.50 1.90
C GLY A 55 -13.09 2.35 1.72
N SER A 56 -12.94 3.63 1.39
CA SER A 56 -14.07 4.53 1.13
C SER A 56 -14.86 4.16 -0.13
N VAL A 57 -14.17 3.71 -1.20
CA VAL A 57 -14.80 3.25 -2.45
C VAL A 57 -15.55 1.94 -2.21
N LEU A 58 -14.99 1.01 -1.43
CA LEU A 58 -15.66 -0.24 -1.05
C LEU A 58 -16.89 0.01 -0.18
N LEU A 59 -16.82 0.96 0.77
CA LEU A 59 -17.98 1.39 1.55
C LEU A 59 -19.06 2.03 0.67
N ALA A 60 -18.68 2.91 -0.27
CA ALA A 60 -19.61 3.52 -1.21
C ALA A 60 -20.31 2.46 -2.06
N SER A 61 -19.54 1.49 -2.52
CA SER A 61 -20.05 0.37 -3.29
C SER A 61 -21.01 -0.51 -2.49
N MET A 62 -20.63 -0.89 -1.26
CA MET A 62 -21.49 -1.67 -0.37
C MET A 62 -22.83 -0.96 -0.15
N LEU A 63 -22.82 0.36 0.06
CA LEU A 63 -24.03 1.17 0.19
C LEU A 63 -24.88 1.17 -1.09
N CYS A 64 -24.24 1.35 -2.25
CA CYS A 64 -24.91 1.34 -3.55
C CYS A 64 -25.58 -0.02 -3.81
N PHE A 65 -24.89 -1.13 -3.53
CA PHE A 65 -25.41 -2.49 -3.69
C PHE A 65 -26.52 -2.85 -2.70
N THR A 66 -26.45 -2.37 -1.46
CA THR A 66 -27.54 -2.54 -0.49
C THR A 66 -28.85 -1.95 -1.03
N VAL A 67 -28.77 -0.83 -1.74
CA VAL A 67 -29.94 -0.13 -2.27
C VAL A 67 -30.42 -0.71 -3.61
N LEU A 68 -29.49 -1.18 -4.46
CA LEU A 68 -29.84 -1.64 -5.81
C LEU A 68 -30.44 -3.05 -5.90
N GLN A 69 -30.35 -3.90 -4.87
CA GLN A 69 -30.80 -5.33 -4.87
C GLN A 69 -30.38 -6.19 -6.08
N SER A 70 -29.55 -5.68 -6.99
CA SER A 70 -29.23 -6.30 -8.28
C SER A 70 -27.88 -7.01 -8.20
N ARG A 71 -27.89 -8.33 -8.43
CA ARG A 71 -26.70 -9.20 -8.43
C ARG A 71 -25.63 -8.71 -9.43
N LEU A 72 -24.53 -8.16 -8.92
CA LEU A 72 -23.22 -8.04 -9.60
C LEU A 72 -22.03 -8.06 -8.59
N VAL A 73 -22.21 -8.76 -7.45
CA VAL A 73 -21.23 -8.83 -6.34
C VAL A 73 -19.85 -9.39 -6.75
N LEU A 74 -19.80 -10.25 -7.77
CA LEU A 74 -18.54 -10.89 -8.19
C LEU A 74 -17.51 -9.91 -8.76
N HIS A 75 -17.95 -8.89 -9.52
CA HIS A 75 -17.03 -7.92 -10.12
C HIS A 75 -16.41 -7.02 -9.04
N GLU A 76 -17.22 -6.58 -8.08
CA GLU A 76 -16.78 -5.75 -6.96
C GLU A 76 -15.72 -6.45 -6.11
N ILE A 77 -16.00 -7.70 -5.73
CA ILE A 77 -15.09 -8.51 -4.92
C ILE A 77 -13.81 -8.80 -5.71
N LEU A 78 -13.90 -9.06 -7.02
CA LEU A 78 -12.73 -9.29 -7.85
C LEU A 78 -11.82 -8.06 -7.88
N ILE A 79 -12.38 -6.86 -8.07
CA ILE A 79 -11.63 -5.59 -8.06
C ILE A 79 -11.01 -5.36 -6.68
N ALA A 80 -11.76 -5.59 -5.60
CA ALA A 80 -11.28 -5.43 -4.23
C ALA A 80 -10.09 -6.36 -3.95
N ILE A 81 -10.21 -7.66 -4.27
CA ILE A 81 -9.16 -8.65 -4.07
C ILE A 81 -7.94 -8.33 -4.92
N PHE A 82 -8.13 -8.06 -6.22
CA PHE A 82 -7.02 -7.72 -7.10
C PHE A 82 -6.29 -6.48 -6.59
N MET A 83 -7.01 -5.41 -6.25
CA MET A 83 -6.39 -4.19 -5.77
C MET A 83 -5.62 -4.41 -4.46
N VAL A 84 -6.21 -5.11 -3.49
CA VAL A 84 -5.59 -5.43 -2.19
C VAL A 84 -4.36 -6.31 -2.35
N VAL A 85 -4.30 -7.18 -3.36
CA VAL A 85 -3.14 -8.05 -3.62
C VAL A 85 -2.09 -7.35 -4.47
N THR A 86 -2.49 -6.68 -5.56
CA THR A 86 -1.59 -6.01 -6.50
C THR A 86 -0.87 -4.82 -5.85
N THR A 87 -1.56 -4.00 -5.07
CA THR A 87 -0.98 -2.79 -4.46
C THR A 87 0.25 -3.10 -3.57
N PRO A 88 0.19 -4.01 -2.58
CA PRO A 88 1.35 -4.33 -1.75
C PRO A 88 2.43 -5.10 -2.52
N ILE A 89 2.08 -5.98 -3.46
CA ILE A 89 3.08 -6.72 -4.26
C ILE A 89 3.90 -5.74 -5.10
N THR A 90 3.24 -4.84 -5.84
CA THR A 90 3.92 -3.83 -6.65
C THR A 90 4.79 -2.93 -5.78
N LEU A 91 4.29 -2.51 -4.62
CA LEU A 91 5.04 -1.68 -3.67
C LEU A 91 6.28 -2.39 -3.11
N MET A 92 6.16 -3.68 -2.74
CA MET A 92 7.30 -4.49 -2.27
C MET A 92 8.35 -4.70 -3.36
N LEU A 93 7.92 -5.00 -4.59
CA LEU A 93 8.84 -5.15 -5.72
C LEU A 93 9.55 -3.84 -6.05
N LEU A 94 8.82 -2.72 -6.03
CA LEU A 94 9.39 -1.40 -6.28
C LEU A 94 10.37 -1.00 -5.16
N ALA A 95 10.06 -1.31 -3.89
CA ALA A 95 10.98 -1.09 -2.76
C ALA A 95 12.27 -1.90 -2.89
N ARG A 96 12.19 -3.18 -3.29
CA ARG A 96 13.40 -4.00 -3.53
C ARG A 96 14.20 -3.49 -4.72
N ALA A 97 13.54 -3.06 -5.79
CA ALA A 97 14.21 -2.47 -6.94
C ALA A 97 14.88 -1.13 -6.60
N ALA A 98 14.22 -0.28 -5.81
CA ALA A 98 14.79 0.97 -5.33
C ALA A 98 16.01 0.74 -4.43
N LEU A 99 15.94 -0.22 -3.51
CA LEU A 99 17.09 -0.64 -2.68
C LEU A 99 18.25 -1.16 -3.50
N TYR A 100 17.98 -1.97 -4.52
CA TYR A 100 19.02 -2.48 -5.42
C TYR A 100 19.68 -1.34 -6.20
N ARG A 101 18.87 -0.39 -6.68
CA ARG A 101 19.34 0.80 -7.40
C ARG A 101 20.17 1.72 -6.51
N ASP A 102 19.71 2.03 -5.31
CA ASP A 102 20.42 2.89 -4.34
C ASP A 102 21.78 2.29 -3.92
N ARG A 103 21.81 0.95 -3.74
CA ARG A 103 23.06 0.21 -3.46
C ARG A 103 24.02 0.19 -4.67
N SER A 104 23.50 0.25 -5.89
CA SER A 104 24.29 0.30 -7.12
C SER A 104 24.77 1.71 -7.49
N GLU A 105 24.04 2.75 -7.06
CA GLU A 105 24.39 4.16 -7.25
C GLU A 105 25.35 4.68 -6.16
N GLY A 106 25.63 3.90 -5.10
CA GLY A 106 26.69 4.19 -4.14
C GLY A 106 26.37 5.31 -3.13
N SER A 107 25.11 5.41 -2.71
CA SER A 107 24.69 6.39 -1.69
C SER A 107 25.16 5.99 -0.28
N ASP A 108 25.78 6.94 0.43
CA ASP A 108 26.43 6.85 1.75
C ASP A 108 25.49 6.54 2.95
N ASP A 109 24.20 6.28 2.71
CA ASP A 109 23.16 6.21 3.76
C ASP A 109 22.83 4.77 4.21
N VAL A 110 23.72 3.81 3.95
CA VAL A 110 23.59 2.43 4.45
C VAL A 110 24.15 2.36 5.88
N PRO A 111 23.33 2.11 6.92
CA PRO A 111 23.86 1.75 8.22
C PRO A 111 24.74 0.51 8.04
N ALA A 112 26.01 0.62 8.42
CA ALA A 112 26.97 -0.47 8.33
C ALA A 112 26.34 -1.75 8.87
N ALA A 113 26.48 -2.84 8.10
CA ALA A 113 26.14 -4.17 8.59
C ALA A 113 26.75 -4.31 10.01
N PRO A 114 25.98 -4.77 11.01
CA PRO A 114 26.54 -5.06 12.32
C PRO A 114 27.81 -5.86 12.09
N PRO A 115 28.96 -5.45 12.68
CA PRO A 115 30.22 -6.08 12.40
C PRO A 115 29.98 -7.57 12.57
N ALA A 116 30.28 -8.32 11.50
CA ALA A 116 30.39 -9.76 11.59
C ALA A 116 31.13 -10.01 12.88
N GLN A 117 30.48 -10.68 13.83
CA GLN A 117 31.17 -11.17 14.99
C GLN A 117 32.27 -12.04 14.38
N THR A 118 33.45 -11.46 14.26
CA THR A 118 34.69 -12.19 14.31
C THR A 118 34.56 -12.90 15.63
N THR A 119 34.02 -14.12 15.58
CA THR A 119 34.25 -15.13 16.57
C THR A 119 35.76 -15.19 16.65
N ALA A 120 36.32 -14.36 17.54
CA ALA A 120 37.67 -14.49 17.99
C ALA A 120 37.82 -15.98 18.29
N PRO A 121 38.87 -16.66 17.78
CA PRO A 121 39.09 -18.05 18.11
C PRO A 121 39.02 -18.16 19.63
N SER A 122 38.00 -18.87 20.09
CA SER A 122 37.76 -19.12 21.50
C SER A 122 39.08 -19.62 22.07
N ALA A 123 39.61 -18.88 23.05
CA ALA A 123 40.82 -19.20 23.81
C ALA A 123 40.60 -20.45 24.70
N THR A 124 40.00 -21.50 24.13
CA THR A 124 39.75 -22.82 24.71
C THR A 124 40.72 -23.86 24.13
N ASP A 125 41.50 -23.53 23.10
CA ASP A 125 42.53 -24.40 22.53
C ASP A 125 43.94 -24.21 23.14
N ALA A 126 44.01 -23.59 24.32
CA ALA A 126 45.24 -23.43 25.10
C ALA A 126 45.18 -24.24 26.40
N ALA A 127 45.05 -25.57 26.29
CA ALA A 127 45.35 -26.49 27.37
C ALA A 127 46.61 -27.30 26.99
N PRO A 128 47.72 -27.21 27.75
CA PRO A 128 48.95 -27.94 27.45
C PRO A 128 48.81 -29.44 27.79
N PRO A 129 49.58 -30.32 27.13
CA PRO A 129 49.61 -31.74 27.43
C PRO A 129 50.35 -32.00 28.76
N VAL A 130 49.69 -32.71 29.69
CA VAL A 130 50.31 -33.46 30.79
C VAL A 130 49.63 -34.81 30.94
#